data_AF-A0A1F6TZZ4-F1
#
_entry.id   AF-A0A1F6TZZ4-F1
#
_cell.length_a   1.000
_cell.length_b   1.000
_cell.length_c   1.000
_cell.angle_alpha   90.00
_cell.angle_beta   90.00
_cell.angle_gamma   90.00
#
_symmetry.space_group_name_H-M   'P 1'
#
loop_
_entity.id
_entity.type
_entity.pdbx_description
1 polymer ?
#
loop_
_entity_poly.entity_id
_entity_poly.type
_entity_poly.pdbx_seq_one_letter_code
_entity_poly.pdbx_strand_id
1 'polypeptide(L)'
;MGGGILAKDLTLVFSRMGKQGIRALLGSAPFPVMQAAYEGKVLTDDEVHVLVGFLQQADREHAFQQPGDYGWRMFFGGTGGVVVLLGFGSLVGRRRKKRSVNQDIYDRQVKSE
;
A
#
# COMPACT_ATOMS: atom_id res chain seq x y z
N MET A 1 18.54 -29.16 -18.01
CA MET A 1 18.73 -27.70 -18.04
C MET A 1 17.40 -27.06 -18.43
N GLY A 2 16.77 -26.27 -17.55
CA GLY A 2 15.65 -25.38 -17.92
C GLY A 2 14.22 -25.73 -17.46
N GLY A 3 14.03 -26.30 -16.27
CA GLY A 3 12.69 -26.64 -15.73
C GLY A 3 12.12 -25.65 -14.71
N GLY A 4 12.60 -24.40 -14.69
CA GLY A 4 12.28 -23.41 -13.65
C GLY A 4 12.01 -22.04 -14.23
N ILE A 5 11.05 -21.94 -15.15
CA ILE A 5 10.53 -20.62 -15.56
C ILE A 5 9.30 -20.38 -14.69
N LEU A 6 9.47 -19.59 -13.64
CA LEU A 6 8.37 -19.08 -12.84
C LEU A 6 7.31 -18.51 -13.81
N ALA A 7 6.09 -19.04 -13.76
CA ALA A 7 5.00 -18.57 -14.61
C ALA A 7 4.91 -17.05 -14.50
N LYS A 8 4.90 -16.36 -15.64
CA LYS A 8 4.93 -14.90 -15.69
C LYS A 8 3.66 -14.37 -15.04
N ASP A 9 3.79 -13.41 -14.13
CA ASP A 9 2.64 -12.79 -13.48
C ASP A 9 1.69 -12.19 -14.53
N LEU A 10 0.44 -12.67 -14.52
CA LEU A 10 -0.61 -12.29 -15.43
C LEU A 10 -1.45 -11.10 -14.91
N THR A 11 -1.22 -10.68 -13.67
CA THR A 11 -2.07 -9.70 -12.98
C THR A 11 -2.15 -8.37 -13.72
N LEU A 12 -1.03 -7.92 -14.32
CA LEU A 12 -0.94 -6.66 -15.07
C LEU A 12 -1.01 -6.84 -16.60
N VAL A 13 -1.38 -8.02 -17.09
CA VAL A 13 -1.35 -8.30 -18.54
C VAL A 13 -2.45 -7.54 -19.28
N PHE A 14 -3.58 -7.26 -18.62
CA PHE A 14 -4.66 -6.47 -19.22
C PHE A 14 -4.20 -5.04 -19.50
N SER A 15 -3.51 -4.38 -18.55
CA SER A 15 -2.92 -3.05 -18.78
C SER A 15 -1.85 -3.06 -19.88
N ARG A 16 -1.03 -4.12 -19.97
CA ARG A 16 0.07 -4.23 -20.95
C ARG A 16 -0.37 -4.48 -22.40
N MET A 17 -1.42 -5.27 -22.59
CA MET A 17 -1.79 -5.80 -23.92
C MET A 17 -3.20 -5.43 -24.38
N GLY A 18 -4.04 -4.98 -23.44
CA GLY A 18 -5.43 -4.66 -23.70
C GLY A 18 -6.29 -5.89 -24.02
N LYS A 19 -7.61 -5.64 -24.14
CA LYS A 19 -8.62 -6.66 -24.41
C LYS A 19 -8.37 -7.44 -25.71
N GLN A 20 -7.96 -6.77 -26.78
CA GLN A 20 -7.75 -7.37 -28.10
C GLN A 20 -6.50 -8.26 -28.13
N GLY A 21 -5.41 -7.82 -27.48
CA GLY A 21 -4.18 -8.59 -27.41
C GLY A 21 -4.33 -9.89 -26.62
N ILE A 22 -5.05 -9.85 -25.49
CA ILE A 22 -5.36 -11.06 -24.71
C ILE A 22 -6.25 -12.02 -25.51
N ARG A 23 -7.27 -11.50 -26.21
CA ARG A 23 -8.14 -12.34 -27.04
C ARG A 23 -7.37 -13.03 -28.16
N ALA A 24 -6.45 -12.33 -28.82
CA ALA A 24 -5.57 -12.91 -29.84
C ALA A 24 -4.61 -13.96 -29.27
N LEU A 25 -4.09 -13.75 -28.05
CA LEU A 25 -3.23 -14.70 -27.36
C LEU A 25 -3.96 -15.99 -26.97
N LEU A 26 -5.18 -15.87 -26.42
CA LEU A 26 -6.00 -17.01 -26.05
C LEU A 26 -6.45 -17.80 -27.28
N GLY A 27 -6.74 -17.12 -28.40
CA GLY A 27 -7.15 -17.75 -29.65
C GLY A 27 -6.01 -18.43 -30.42
N SER A 28 -4.78 -17.90 -30.38
CA SER A 28 -3.64 -18.48 -31.09
C SER A 28 -2.76 -19.40 -30.24
N ALA A 29 -2.89 -19.33 -28.91
CA ALA A 29 -2.13 -20.10 -27.93
C ALA A 29 -0.64 -20.31 -28.32
N PRO A 30 0.14 -19.24 -28.50
CA PRO A 30 1.49 -19.33 -29.07
C PRO A 30 2.54 -19.91 -28.10
N PHE A 31 2.16 -20.17 -26.85
CA PHE A 31 3.06 -20.67 -25.82
C PHE A 31 2.97 -22.20 -25.70
N PRO A 32 4.09 -22.95 -25.68
CA PRO A 32 4.07 -24.42 -25.59
C PRO A 32 3.31 -24.96 -24.38
N VAL A 33 3.36 -24.25 -23.25
CA VAL A 33 2.61 -24.62 -22.03
C VAL A 33 1.10 -24.48 -22.23
N MET A 34 0.66 -23.46 -22.98
CA MET A 34 -0.76 -23.30 -23.32
C MET A 34 -1.21 -24.37 -24.32
N GLN A 35 -0.37 -24.73 -25.29
CA GLN A 35 -0.68 -25.79 -26.26
C GLN A 35 -0.87 -27.13 -25.58
N ALA A 36 0.02 -27.49 -24.63
CA ALA A 36 -0.14 -28.69 -23.83
C ALA A 36 -1.39 -28.64 -22.92
N ALA A 37 -1.74 -27.46 -22.39
CA ALA A 37 -2.91 -27.30 -21.52
C ALA A 37 -4.25 -27.36 -22.27
N TYR A 38 -4.28 -26.91 -23.53
CA TYR A 38 -5.48 -26.88 -24.38
C TYR A 38 -5.59 -28.10 -25.31
N GLU A 39 -4.68 -29.07 -25.17
CA GLU A 39 -4.68 -30.30 -25.96
C GLU A 39 -6.00 -31.05 -25.76
N GLY A 40 -6.74 -31.27 -26.85
CA GLY A 40 -8.06 -31.92 -26.84
C GLY A 40 -9.21 -31.06 -26.31
N LYS A 41 -8.96 -29.81 -25.88
CA LYS A 41 -9.98 -28.87 -25.39
C LYS A 41 -9.63 -27.44 -25.79
N VAL A 42 -9.95 -27.10 -27.04
CA VAL A 42 -9.82 -25.73 -27.55
C VAL A 42 -10.84 -24.84 -26.82
N LEU A 43 -10.38 -23.66 -26.38
CA LEU A 43 -11.24 -22.67 -25.73
C LEU A 43 -12.34 -22.19 -26.68
N THR A 44 -13.56 -22.14 -26.16
CA THR A 44 -14.71 -21.53 -26.85
C THR A 44 -14.68 -20.01 -26.74
N ASP A 45 -15.37 -19.31 -27.65
CA ASP A 45 -15.44 -17.84 -27.64
C ASP A 45 -16.03 -17.27 -26.34
N ASP A 46 -16.96 -18.00 -25.72
CA ASP A 46 -17.57 -17.64 -24.43
C ASP A 46 -16.56 -17.75 -23.27
N GLU A 47 -15.78 -18.83 -23.22
CA GLU A 47 -14.73 -19.01 -22.22
C GLU A 47 -13.63 -17.95 -22.36
N VAL A 48 -13.25 -17.62 -23.60
CA VAL A 48 -12.30 -16.53 -23.87
C VAL A 48 -12.85 -15.21 -23.35
N HIS A 49 -14.14 -14.92 -23.52
CA HIS A 49 -14.75 -13.72 -23.00
C HIS A 49 -14.70 -13.64 -21.47
N VAL A 50 -15.03 -14.74 -20.79
CA VAL A 50 -14.99 -14.85 -19.32
C VAL A 50 -13.56 -14.66 -18.81
N LEU A 51 -12.58 -15.32 -19.43
CA LEU A 51 -11.16 -15.20 -19.05
C LEU A 51 -10.62 -13.78 -19.22
N VAL A 52 -10.99 -13.11 -20.33
CA VAL A 52 -10.65 -11.69 -20.54
C VAL A 52 -11.27 -10.81 -19.46
N GLY A 53 -12.52 -11.07 -19.07
CA GLY A 53 -13.19 -10.35 -17.99
C GLY A 53 -12.51 -10.54 -16.64
N PHE A 54 -12.11 -11.78 -16.33
CA PHE A 54 -11.36 -12.10 -15.11
C PHE A 54 -10.02 -11.38 -15.06
N LEU A 55 -9.23 -11.41 -16.15
CA LEU A 55 -7.94 -10.72 -16.22
C LEU A 55 -8.11 -9.19 -16.10
N GLN A 56 -9.20 -8.64 -16.62
CA GLN A 56 -9.54 -7.22 -16.43
C GLN A 56 -9.86 -6.90 -14.97
N GLN A 57 -10.55 -7.78 -14.26
CA GLN A 57 -10.84 -7.61 -12.84
C GLN A 57 -9.56 -7.71 -11.99
N ALA A 58 -8.70 -8.70 -12.27
CA ALA A 58 -7.44 -8.89 -11.58
C ALA A 58 -6.51 -7.66 -11.72
N ASP A 59 -6.44 -7.07 -12.92
CA ASP A 59 -5.68 -5.85 -13.18
C ASP A 59 -6.21 -4.65 -12.38
N ARG A 60 -7.55 -4.51 -12.29
CA ARG A 60 -8.18 -3.47 -11.47
C ARG A 60 -7.95 -3.68 -9.97
N GLU A 61 -8.15 -4.90 -9.46
CA GLU A 61 -7.92 -5.21 -8.05
C GLU A 61 -6.46 -4.99 -7.66
N HIS A 62 -5.51 -5.26 -8.55
CA HIS A 62 -4.11 -4.94 -8.31
C HIS A 62 -3.84 -3.44 -8.25
N ALA A 63 -4.57 -2.62 -9.02
CA ALA A 63 -4.54 -1.16 -8.87
C ALA A 63 -5.04 -0.71 -7.48
N PHE A 64 -6.01 -1.42 -6.90
CA PHE A 64 -6.49 -1.17 -5.52
C PHE A 64 -5.57 -1.76 -4.43
N GLN A 65 -4.78 -2.78 -4.77
CA GLN A 65 -3.77 -3.36 -3.88
C GLN A 65 -2.41 -2.68 -3.96
N GLN A 66 -2.25 -1.63 -4.79
CA GLN A 66 -1.08 -0.78 -4.66
C GLN A 66 -1.02 -0.29 -3.22
N PRO A 67 0.10 -0.50 -2.50
CA PRO A 67 0.28 0.09 -1.20
C PRO A 67 0.26 1.60 -1.43
N GLY A 68 -0.92 2.23 -1.28
CA GLY A 68 -1.03 3.67 -1.32
C GLY A 68 0.00 4.24 -0.35
N ASP A 69 0.45 5.48 -0.57
CA ASP A 69 1.50 6.13 0.22
C ASP A 69 1.11 6.32 1.70
N TYR A 70 0.96 5.22 2.42
CA TYR A 70 0.68 5.13 3.84
C TYR A 70 1.87 5.70 4.61
N GLY A 71 3.07 5.66 4.05
CA GLY A 71 4.26 6.30 4.62
C GLY A 71 4.04 7.80 4.86
N TRP A 72 3.65 8.54 3.83
CA TRP A 72 3.38 9.98 3.95
C TRP A 72 2.17 10.26 4.84
N ARG A 73 1.09 9.48 4.69
CA ARG A 73 -0.12 9.66 5.51
C ARG A 73 0.11 9.38 6.99
N MET A 74 0.90 8.37 7.32
CA MET A 74 1.27 8.01 8.69
C MET A 74 2.27 9.01 9.26
N PHE A 75 3.22 9.50 8.45
CA PHE A 75 4.17 10.52 8.87
C PHE A 75 3.49 11.85 9.20
N PHE A 76 2.62 12.35 8.32
CA PHE A 76 1.88 13.59 8.58
C PHE A 76 0.83 13.42 9.68
N GLY A 77 0.12 12.30 9.72
CA GLY A 77 -0.84 12.00 10.79
C GLY A 77 -0.16 11.89 12.16
N GLY A 78 0.95 11.15 12.24
CA GLY A 78 1.73 10.96 13.47
C GLY A 78 2.39 12.26 13.94
N THR A 79 3.11 12.94 13.05
CA THR A 79 3.74 14.24 13.36
C THR A 79 2.71 15.27 13.77
N GLY A 80 1.57 15.34 13.06
CA GLY A 80 0.45 16.23 13.39
C GLY A 80 -0.11 15.97 14.79
N GLY A 81 -0.33 14.70 15.15
CA GLY A 81 -0.80 14.31 16.49
C GLY A 81 0.16 14.72 17.60
N VAL A 82 1.47 14.53 17.40
CA VAL A 82 2.50 14.94 18.38
C VAL A 82 2.52 16.45 18.58
N VAL A 83 2.47 17.23 17.48
CA VAL A 83 2.44 18.69 17.55
C VAL A 83 1.21 19.20 18.30
N VAL A 84 0.04 18.60 18.07
CA VAL A 84 -1.20 18.95 18.79
C VAL A 84 -1.08 18.66 20.29
N LEU A 85 -0.58 17.48 20.66
CA LEU A 85 -0.42 17.09 22.06
C LEU A 85 0.58 17.98 22.80
N LEU A 86 1.73 18.26 22.20
CA LEU A 86 2.76 19.14 22.78
C LEU A 86 2.27 20.59 22.85
N GLY A 87 1.59 21.07 21.81
CA GLY A 87 0.99 22.40 21.78
C GLY A 87 -0.04 22.58 22.91
N PHE A 88 -0.96 21.64 23.03
CA PHE A 88 -1.99 21.65 24.08
C PHE A 88 -1.37 21.52 25.48
N GLY A 89 -0.44 20.58 25.67
CA GLY A 89 0.27 20.38 26.94
C GLY A 89 1.07 21.61 27.38
N SER A 90 1.72 22.30 26.44
CA SER A 90 2.44 23.55 26.70
C SER A 90 1.51 24.70 27.11
N LEU A 91 0.36 24.84 26.44
CA LEU A 91 -0.65 25.83 26.77
C LEU A 91 -1.24 25.62 28.17
N VAL A 92 -1.56 24.37 28.54
CA VAL A 92 -2.03 24.00 29.88
C VAL A 92 -0.92 24.19 30.91
N GLY A 93 0.31 23.77 30.57
CA GLY A 93 1.50 23.88 31.42
C GLY A 93 1.92 25.31 31.75
N ARG A 94 1.64 26.30 30.88
CA ARG A 94 1.88 27.72 31.17
C ARG A 94 1.11 28.24 32.39
N ARG A 95 -0.01 27.60 32.75
CA ARG A 95 -0.80 27.95 33.94
C ARG A 95 -0.31 27.26 35.22
N ARG A 96 0.70 26.38 35.16
CA ARG A 96 1.26 25.73 36.35
C ARG A 96 2.23 26.65 37.09
N LYS A 97 2.14 26.66 38.42
CA LYS A 97 3.06 27.42 39.29
C LYS A 97 4.47 26.86 39.13
N LYS A 98 5.40 27.70 38.66
CA LYS A 98 6.80 27.34 38.40
C LYS A 98 7.71 27.43 39.63
N ARG A 99 7.17 27.88 40.77
CA ARG A 99 7.90 28.03 42.03
C ARG A 99 7.58 26.88 42.97
N SER A 100 8.58 26.36 43.68
CA SER A 100 8.32 25.44 44.79
C SER A 100 7.62 26.20 45.92
N VAL A 101 6.82 25.50 46.75
CA VAL A 101 6.07 26.13 47.85
C VAL A 101 7.00 26.85 48.84
N ASN A 102 8.23 26.37 49.00
CA ASN A 102 9.23 26.94 49.91
C ASN A 102 10.33 27.76 49.22
N GLN A 103 10.14 28.17 47.97
CA GLN A 103 11.15 28.97 47.24
C GLN A 103 11.52 30.24 47.99
N ASP A 104 10.51 30.91 48.56
CA ASP A 104 10.71 32.13 49.36
C ASP A 104 11.48 31.89 50.67
N ILE A 105 11.55 30.66 51.18
CA ILE A 105 12.38 30.30 52.36
C ILE A 105 13.82 30.03 51.91
N TYR A 106 14.00 29.29 50.81
CA TYR A 106 15.31 29.00 50.23
C TYR A 106 16.07 30.28 49.84
N ASP A 107 15.39 31.22 49.16
CA ASP A 107 15.98 32.49 48.74
C ASP A 107 16.44 33.36 49.92
N ARG A 108 15.81 33.22 51.10
CA ARG A 108 16.24 33.92 52.33
C ARG A 108 17.49 33.30 52.93
N GLN A 109 17.62 31.98 52.88
CA GLN A 109 18.77 31.25 53.45
C GLN A 109 20.05 31.53 52.67
N VAL A 110 19.99 31.54 51.33
CA VAL A 110 21.15 31.80 50.47
C VAL A 110 21.64 33.26 50.54
N LYS A 111 20.76 34.21 50.91
CA LYS A 111 21.10 35.63 51.02
C LYS A 111 21.71 36.02 52.38
N SER A 112 21.73 35.09 53.33
CA SER A 112 22.18 35.32 54.71
C SER A 112 23.58 34.76 55.00
N GLU A 113 24.23 34.18 53.98
CA GLU A 113 25.63 33.71 53.98
C GLU A 113 26.49 34.69 53.16
#